data_AF-A0A0P8W432-F1
#
_entry.id   AF-A0A0P8W432-F1
#
_cell.length_a   1.000
_cell.length_b   1.000
_cell.length_c   1.000
_cell.angle_alpha   90.00
_cell.angle_beta   90.00
_cell.angle_gamma   90.00
#
_symmetry.space_group_name_H-M   'P 1'
#
loop_
_entity.id
_entity.type
_entity.pdbx_description
1 polymer ?
#
loop_
_entity_poly.entity_id
_entity_poly.type
_entity_poly.pdbx_seq_one_letter_code
_entity_poly.pdbx_strand_id
1 'polypeptide(L)'
;MIYKARNTFLQSLHPLVTVSLIFLYVLIFIFIENPLYILISILSILAMAYMDGSGKDLFKYGKMMLPFVLLLIILNPLLVSSGETVIYTGHFNIPILGRIKITMEAILYGLFSGFKIIGVTVLFGFGNLVIHPDRAFGYFSKFLGKSALLVNMTLRLFTTIMNAYLNIKEVEKLRGNMMSRRGLRKRLASSASIVNILFLSSIENSADMAESMYSRGYGMYSKRSSYFSERFTAGDWMMLGFIVIFFIYLIYFLVNGFHRYAFYPVLDSIKIPLSLQEIIFIILLFIPSIINWWWKTWK
;
A
#
# COMPACT_ATOMS: atom_id res chain seq x y z
N MET A 1 -4.99 -5.14 -9.29
CA MET A 1 -4.40 -5.21 -10.64
C MET A 1 -2.91 -5.41 -10.48
N ILE A 2 -2.31 -6.29 -11.28
CA ILE A 2 -0.90 -6.71 -11.17
C ILE A 2 0.00 -5.62 -11.79
N TYR A 3 1.24 -5.52 -11.30
CA TYR A 3 2.31 -4.66 -11.81
C TYR A 3 2.31 -4.56 -13.35
N LYS A 4 2.53 -3.36 -13.90
CA LYS A 4 2.68 -3.12 -15.35
C LYS A 4 4.03 -2.47 -15.62
N ALA A 5 4.85 -3.10 -16.47
CA ALA A 5 6.10 -2.54 -16.93
C ALA A 5 5.85 -1.31 -17.80
N ARG A 6 6.34 -0.15 -17.37
CA ARG A 6 6.19 1.15 -18.05
C ARG A 6 7.54 1.85 -18.28
N ASN A 7 8.65 1.25 -17.85
CA ASN A 7 10.03 1.73 -18.05
C ASN A 7 10.24 3.19 -17.62
N THR A 8 9.59 3.60 -16.53
CA THR A 8 9.71 4.95 -15.96
C THR A 8 10.85 5.04 -14.96
N PHE A 9 11.33 6.27 -14.69
CA PHE A 9 12.45 6.50 -13.78
C PHE A 9 12.22 5.85 -12.41
N LEU A 10 11.02 6.04 -11.86
CA LEU A 10 10.63 5.47 -10.58
C LEU A 10 10.57 3.93 -10.59
N GLN A 11 10.30 3.30 -11.74
CA GLN A 11 10.35 1.83 -11.90
C GLN A 11 11.78 1.30 -12.08
N SER A 12 12.70 2.14 -12.57
CA SER A 12 14.12 1.81 -12.70
C SER A 12 14.92 2.05 -11.42
N LEU A 13 14.39 2.83 -10.48
CA LEU A 13 15.00 3.03 -9.17
C LEU A 13 15.01 1.73 -8.36
N HIS A 14 16.01 1.61 -7.50
CA HIS A 14 16.17 0.49 -6.59
C HIS A 14 14.94 0.39 -5.64
N PRO A 15 14.35 -0.80 -5.42
CA PRO A 15 13.11 -0.98 -4.65
C PRO A 15 13.11 -0.37 -3.24
N LEU A 16 14.27 -0.37 -2.57
CA LEU A 16 14.41 0.29 -1.26
C LEU A 16 14.06 1.78 -1.32
N VAL A 17 14.46 2.48 -2.38
CA VAL A 17 14.30 3.93 -2.52
C VAL A 17 12.82 4.27 -2.71
N THR A 18 12.14 3.53 -3.58
CA THR A 18 10.70 3.69 -3.81
C THR A 18 9.86 3.31 -2.59
N VAL A 19 10.22 2.23 -1.88
CA VAL A 19 9.58 1.88 -0.59
C VAL A 19 9.79 2.98 0.45
N SER A 20 11.01 3.53 0.56
CA SER A 20 11.31 4.61 1.50
C SER A 20 10.55 5.89 1.17
N LEU A 21 10.37 6.21 -0.12
CA LEU A 21 9.54 7.33 -0.56
C LEU A 21 8.07 7.11 -0.19
N ILE A 22 7.52 5.93 -0.45
CA ILE A 22 6.14 5.60 -0.06
C ILE A 22 5.97 5.71 1.45
N PHE A 23 6.93 5.19 2.22
CA PHE A 23 6.92 5.27 3.67
C PHE A 23 6.91 6.73 4.16
N LEU A 24 7.72 7.61 3.56
CA LEU A 24 7.72 9.04 3.87
C LEU A 24 6.35 9.68 3.66
N TYR A 25 5.68 9.38 2.53
CA TYR A 25 4.32 9.87 2.27
C TYR A 25 3.27 9.28 3.23
N VAL A 26 3.43 8.04 3.69
CA VAL A 26 2.58 7.48 4.75
C VAL A 26 2.72 8.29 6.05
N LEU A 27 3.95 8.64 6.45
CA LEU A 27 4.17 9.47 7.64
C LEU A 27 3.53 10.86 7.50
N ILE A 28 3.61 11.47 6.32
CA ILE A 28 2.93 12.73 5.99
C ILE A 28 1.42 12.62 6.27
N PHE A 29 0.74 11.59 5.75
CA PHE A 29 -0.70 11.42 5.97
C PHE A 29 -1.09 11.13 7.43
N ILE A 30 -0.21 10.45 8.18
CA ILE A 30 -0.45 10.15 9.59
C ILE A 30 -0.34 11.42 10.45
N PHE A 31 0.78 12.15 10.33
CA PHE A 31 1.09 13.24 11.26
C PHE A 31 0.50 14.61 10.88
N ILE A 32 0.17 14.83 9.61
CA ILE A 32 -0.35 16.13 9.18
C ILE A 32 -1.86 16.18 9.37
N GLU A 33 -2.34 17.16 10.13
CA GLU A 33 -3.78 17.34 10.39
C GLU A 33 -4.38 18.40 9.47
N ASN A 34 -3.57 19.35 8.99
CA ASN A 34 -4.04 20.43 8.14
C ASN A 34 -4.67 19.94 6.81
N PRO A 35 -5.95 20.28 6.55
CA PRO A 35 -6.67 20.01 5.31
C PRO A 35 -5.90 20.30 4.01
N LEU A 36 -5.21 21.44 3.96
CA LEU A 36 -4.57 21.93 2.75
C LEU A 36 -3.37 21.04 2.38
N TYR A 37 -2.56 20.67 3.36
CA TYR A 37 -1.39 19.82 3.14
C TYR A 37 -1.77 18.39 2.76
N ILE A 38 -2.91 17.89 3.24
CA ILE A 38 -3.46 16.59 2.82
C ILE A 38 -3.87 16.65 1.34
N LEU A 39 -4.56 17.71 0.92
CA LEU A 39 -4.95 17.86 -0.50
C LEU A 39 -3.74 18.04 -1.41
N ILE A 40 -2.75 18.83 -0.99
CA ILE A 40 -1.52 19.06 -1.76
C ILE A 40 -0.68 17.79 -1.87
N SER A 41 -0.59 16.97 -0.82
CA SER A 41 0.13 15.69 -0.89
C SER A 41 -0.57 14.69 -1.83
N ILE A 42 -1.90 14.64 -1.84
CA ILE A 42 -2.67 13.87 -2.82
C ILE A 42 -2.39 14.37 -4.25
N LEU A 43 -2.39 15.69 -4.45
CA LEU A 43 -2.07 16.28 -5.76
C LEU A 43 -0.65 15.93 -6.22
N SER A 44 0.33 15.92 -5.32
CA SER A 44 1.69 15.49 -5.67
C SER A 44 1.73 14.03 -6.13
N ILE A 45 1.02 13.12 -5.45
CA ILE A 45 0.94 11.71 -5.86
C ILE A 45 0.26 11.58 -7.22
N LEU A 46 -0.82 12.32 -7.46
CA LEU A 46 -1.49 12.34 -8.76
C LEU A 46 -0.58 12.89 -9.87
N ALA A 47 0.23 13.91 -9.57
CA ALA A 47 1.24 14.42 -10.50
C ALA A 47 2.29 13.35 -10.83
N MET A 48 2.82 12.65 -9.82
CA MET A 48 3.74 11.52 -10.04
C MET A 48 3.10 10.45 -10.94
N ALA A 49 1.86 10.09 -10.67
CA ALA A 49 1.12 9.07 -11.41
C ALA A 49 0.76 9.49 -12.84
N TYR A 50 0.48 10.78 -13.06
CA TYR A 50 0.27 11.31 -14.41
C TYR A 50 1.55 11.21 -15.25
N MET A 51 2.70 11.58 -14.67
CA MET A 51 3.99 11.49 -15.36
C MET A 51 4.38 10.05 -15.69
N ASP A 52 4.06 9.12 -14.78
CA ASP A 52 4.23 7.67 -14.92
C ASP A 52 3.19 7.02 -15.87
N GLY A 53 2.18 7.78 -16.33
CA GLY A 53 1.08 7.30 -17.18
C GLY A 53 0.08 6.39 -16.45
N SER A 54 0.22 6.21 -15.14
CA SER A 54 -0.62 5.38 -14.26
C SER A 54 -1.84 6.12 -13.68
N GLY A 55 -2.01 7.40 -13.99
CA GLY A 55 -3.10 8.24 -13.46
C GLY A 55 -4.51 7.67 -13.62
N LYS A 56 -4.83 7.02 -14.75
CA LYS A 56 -6.16 6.40 -14.96
C LYS A 56 -6.42 5.21 -14.02
N ASP A 57 -5.40 4.39 -13.79
CA ASP A 57 -5.49 3.26 -12.86
C ASP A 57 -5.60 3.77 -11.42
N LEU A 58 -4.86 4.84 -11.09
CA LEU A 58 -4.88 5.46 -9.76
C LEU A 58 -6.20 6.17 -9.43
N PHE A 59 -6.80 6.84 -10.41
CA PHE A 59 -8.12 7.45 -10.25
C PHE A 59 -9.19 6.39 -9.92
N LYS A 60 -9.06 5.18 -10.49
CA LYS A 60 -9.94 4.06 -10.16
C LYS A 60 -9.79 3.60 -8.71
N TYR A 61 -8.57 3.57 -8.17
CA TYR A 61 -8.31 3.29 -6.74
C TYR A 61 -8.97 4.34 -5.83
N GLY A 62 -8.81 5.63 -6.14
CA GLY A 62 -9.45 6.71 -5.38
C GLY A 62 -10.98 6.64 -5.43
N LYS A 63 -11.55 6.41 -6.61
CA LYS A 63 -13.02 6.28 -6.79
C LYS A 63 -13.62 5.10 -6.01
N MET A 64 -12.89 3.99 -5.90
CA MET A 64 -13.33 2.82 -5.14
C MET A 64 -13.45 3.12 -3.63
N MET A 65 -12.73 4.11 -3.11
CA MET A 65 -12.76 4.50 -1.70
C MET A 65 -13.82 5.56 -1.37
N LEU A 66 -14.51 6.12 -2.36
CA LEU A 66 -15.56 7.13 -2.13
C LEU A 66 -16.67 6.66 -1.17
N PRO A 67 -17.15 5.40 -1.20
CA PRO A 67 -18.12 4.89 -0.22
C PRO A 67 -17.61 4.93 1.23
N PHE A 68 -16.30 4.72 1.45
CA PHE A 68 -15.70 4.79 2.78
C PHE A 68 -15.63 6.22 3.30
N VAL A 69 -15.39 7.21 2.43
CA VAL A 69 -15.45 8.62 2.82
C VAL A 69 -16.87 9.02 3.19
N LEU A 70 -17.87 8.61 2.43
CA LEU A 70 -19.28 8.83 2.78
C LEU A 70 -19.62 8.20 4.14
N LEU A 71 -19.15 6.98 4.39
CA LEU A 71 -19.31 6.32 5.68
C LEU A 71 -18.70 7.13 6.82
N LEU A 72 -17.50 7.69 6.64
CA LEU A 72 -16.83 8.49 7.68
C LEU A 72 -17.50 9.85 7.92
N ILE A 73 -17.99 10.50 6.86
CA ILE A 73 -18.78 11.74 6.99
C ILE A 73 -20.05 11.50 7.82
N ILE A 74 -20.65 10.31 7.74
CA ILE A 74 -21.83 9.94 8.51
C ILE A 74 -21.45 9.49 9.93
N LEU A 75 -20.44 8.63 10.07
CA LEU A 75 -20.06 8.05 11.36
C LEU A 75 -19.40 9.05 12.30
N ASN A 76 -18.54 9.96 11.81
CA ASN A 76 -17.83 10.89 12.70
C ASN A 76 -18.77 11.79 13.51
N PRO A 77 -19.77 12.45 12.91
CA PRO A 77 -20.77 13.23 13.66
C PRO A 77 -21.67 12.40 14.57
N LEU A 78 -21.85 11.09 14.27
CA LEU A 78 -22.61 10.18 15.14
C LEU A 78 -21.82 9.76 16.38
N LEU A 79 -20.51 9.62 16.25
CA LEU A 79 -19.63 9.13 17.32
C LEU A 79 -19.01 10.25 18.16
N VAL A 80 -18.76 11.42 17.57
CA VAL A 80 -18.07 12.55 18.21
C VAL A 80 -19.01 13.75 18.32
N SER A 81 -19.35 14.11 19.56
CA SER A 81 -20.28 15.21 19.89
C SER A 81 -19.57 16.51 20.33
N SER A 82 -18.26 16.64 20.08
CA SER A 82 -17.38 17.65 20.71
C SER A 82 -17.19 18.97 19.94
N GLY A 83 -18.15 19.41 19.12
CA GLY A 83 -18.08 20.68 18.37
C GLY A 83 -18.97 21.78 18.96
N GLU A 84 -18.55 23.05 18.85
CA GLU A 84 -19.33 24.19 19.36
C GLU A 84 -20.47 24.61 18.43
N THR A 85 -20.33 24.44 17.10
CA THR A 85 -21.42 24.76 16.16
C THR A 85 -22.33 23.56 15.89
N VAL A 86 -23.35 23.42 16.74
CA VAL A 86 -24.34 22.35 16.61
C VAL A 86 -25.37 22.70 15.54
N ILE A 87 -25.39 21.93 14.44
CA ILE A 87 -26.36 22.09 13.33
C ILE A 87 -27.68 21.40 13.67
N TYR A 88 -27.62 20.25 14.33
CA TYR A 88 -28.81 19.48 14.72
C TYR A 88 -28.61 18.79 16.07
N THR A 89 -29.57 19.01 16.97
CA THR A 89 -29.69 18.24 18.22
C THR A 89 -30.79 17.20 18.04
N GLY A 90 -30.40 15.93 17.97
CA GLY A 90 -31.37 14.84 17.93
C GLY A 90 -32.10 14.69 19.27
N HIS A 91 -33.43 14.63 19.24
CA HIS A 91 -34.28 14.36 20.41
C HIS A 91 -34.30 12.86 20.79
N PHE A 92 -33.61 12.00 20.03
CA PHE A 92 -33.53 10.57 20.29
C PHE A 92 -32.41 10.26 21.28
N ASN A 93 -32.79 9.84 22.49
CA ASN A 93 -31.86 9.39 23.53
C ASN A 93 -31.56 7.90 23.31
N ILE A 94 -30.47 7.58 22.62
CA ILE A 94 -30.03 6.18 22.48
C ILE A 94 -29.18 5.85 23.73
N PRO A 95 -29.53 4.82 24.51
CA PRO A 95 -28.93 4.54 25.82
C PRO A 95 -27.43 4.19 25.80
N ILE A 96 -26.81 4.03 24.62
CA ILE A 96 -25.38 3.72 24.45
C ILE A 96 -24.58 4.93 23.93
N LEU A 97 -25.21 5.89 23.21
CA LEU A 97 -24.51 7.03 22.58
C LEU A 97 -24.90 8.42 23.13
N GLY A 98 -25.90 8.52 24.01
CA GLY A 98 -26.38 9.82 24.51
C GLY A 98 -27.13 10.63 23.44
N ARG A 99 -27.21 11.96 23.63
CA ARG A 99 -27.86 12.87 22.65
C ARG A 99 -26.95 13.05 21.44
N ILE A 100 -27.42 12.63 20.27
CA ILE A 100 -26.69 12.84 19.02
C ILE A 100 -26.66 14.35 18.71
N LYS A 101 -25.47 14.95 18.75
CA LYS A 101 -25.22 16.33 18.32
C LYS A 101 -24.40 16.30 17.03
N ILE A 102 -25.03 16.64 15.92
CA ILE A 102 -24.33 16.79 14.65
C ILE A 102 -23.74 18.20 14.60
N THR A 103 -22.41 18.28 14.57
CA THR A 103 -21.64 19.52 14.56
C THR A 103 -20.97 19.73 13.20
N MET A 104 -20.80 20.98 12.76
CA MET A 104 -20.16 21.28 11.48
C MET A 104 -18.70 20.79 11.46
N GLU A 105 -18.03 20.91 12.61
CA GLU A 105 -16.66 20.49 12.85
C GLU A 105 -16.50 18.98 12.65
N ALA A 106 -17.45 18.18 13.16
CA ALA A 106 -17.40 16.72 13.01
C ALA A 106 -17.62 16.26 11.56
N ILE A 107 -18.45 16.99 10.79
CA ILE A 107 -18.65 16.71 9.36
C ILE A 107 -17.36 17.01 8.58
N LEU A 108 -16.76 18.19 8.82
CA LEU A 108 -15.51 18.59 8.15
C LEU A 108 -14.35 17.66 8.54
N TYR A 109 -14.24 17.29 9.81
CA TYR A 109 -13.26 16.32 10.27
C TYR A 109 -13.46 14.95 9.61
N GLY A 110 -14.70 14.47 9.49
CA GLY A 110 -15.04 13.26 8.73
C GLY A 110 -14.65 13.33 7.25
N LEU A 111 -14.90 14.46 6.60
CA LEU A 111 -14.52 14.69 5.21
C LEU A 111 -13.00 14.65 5.02
N PHE A 112 -12.23 15.38 5.82
CA PHE A 112 -10.76 15.44 5.70
C PHE A 112 -10.07 14.15 6.15
N SER A 113 -10.59 13.48 7.18
CA SER A 113 -10.13 12.14 7.55
C SER A 113 -10.41 11.12 6.44
N GLY A 114 -11.56 11.24 5.76
CA GLY A 114 -11.84 10.47 4.55
C GLY A 114 -10.85 10.73 3.42
N PHE A 115 -10.49 12.00 3.17
CA PHE A 115 -9.45 12.33 2.19
C PHE A 115 -8.08 11.74 2.56
N LYS A 116 -7.70 11.69 3.84
CA LYS A 116 -6.46 10.99 4.26
C LYS A 116 -6.47 9.51 3.86
N ILE A 117 -7.59 8.81 4.09
CA ILE A 117 -7.72 7.40 3.73
C ILE A 117 -7.67 7.19 2.21
N ILE A 118 -8.30 8.09 1.44
CA ILE A 118 -8.14 8.11 -0.02
C ILE A 118 -6.67 8.29 -0.38
N GLY A 119 -5.98 9.27 0.20
CA GLY A 119 -4.58 9.58 -0.08
C GLY A 119 -3.64 8.40 0.19
N VAL A 120 -3.78 7.75 1.35
CA VAL A 120 -3.02 6.54 1.69
C VAL A 120 -3.32 5.40 0.72
N THR A 121 -4.58 5.20 0.35
CA THR A 121 -4.95 4.14 -0.61
C THR A 121 -4.36 4.40 -1.99
N VAL A 122 -4.46 5.64 -2.49
CA VAL A 122 -3.91 6.09 -3.76
C VAL A 122 -2.39 5.92 -3.76
N LEU A 123 -1.71 6.25 -2.65
CA LEU A 123 -0.28 6.04 -2.47
C LEU A 123 0.11 4.55 -2.53
N PHE A 124 -0.58 3.67 -1.82
CA PHE A 124 -0.33 2.23 -1.89
C PHE A 124 -0.65 1.65 -3.27
N GLY A 125 -1.70 2.16 -3.93
CA GLY A 125 -2.01 1.82 -5.32
C GLY A 125 -0.86 2.19 -6.25
N PHE A 126 -0.25 3.36 -6.05
CA PHE A 126 0.89 3.83 -6.83
C PHE A 126 2.11 2.96 -6.56
N GLY A 127 2.39 2.64 -5.30
CA GLY A 127 3.46 1.71 -4.91
C GLY A 127 3.35 0.35 -5.59
N ASN A 128 2.14 -0.23 -5.64
CA ASN A 128 1.91 -1.51 -6.32
C ASN A 128 2.12 -1.46 -7.85
N LEU A 129 1.97 -0.30 -8.48
CA LEU A 129 2.18 -0.11 -9.92
C LEU A 129 3.65 0.15 -10.25
N VAL A 130 4.40 0.75 -9.33
CA VAL A 130 5.81 1.14 -9.54
C VAL A 130 6.77 0.07 -9.06
N ILE A 131 6.49 -0.57 -7.91
CA ILE A 131 7.38 -1.57 -7.32
C ILE A 131 7.14 -2.94 -7.95
N HIS A 132 8.17 -3.49 -8.57
CA HIS A 132 8.18 -4.89 -8.97
C HIS A 132 8.23 -5.79 -7.72
N PRO A 133 7.23 -6.67 -7.50
CA PRO A 133 7.20 -7.53 -6.32
C PRO A 133 8.44 -8.42 -6.22
N ASP A 134 8.91 -9.00 -7.32
CA ASP A 134 10.07 -9.89 -7.34
C ASP A 134 11.39 -9.17 -7.03
N ARG A 135 11.57 -7.92 -7.49
CA ARG A 135 12.76 -7.11 -7.21
C ARG A 135 12.80 -6.68 -5.74
N ALA A 136 11.66 -6.23 -5.22
CA ALA A 136 11.54 -5.90 -3.80
C ALA A 136 11.82 -7.14 -2.94
N PHE A 137 11.21 -8.28 -3.29
CA PHE A 137 11.42 -9.54 -2.59
C PHE A 137 12.90 -9.96 -2.62
N GLY A 138 13.55 -9.91 -3.79
CA GLY A 138 14.97 -10.22 -3.96
C GLY A 138 15.87 -9.36 -3.06
N TYR A 139 15.59 -8.06 -2.92
CA TYR A 139 16.36 -7.20 -2.02
C TYR A 139 16.14 -7.53 -0.53
N PHE A 140 14.88 -7.63 -0.09
CA PHE A 140 14.58 -7.97 1.32
C PHE A 140 15.09 -9.37 1.68
N SER A 141 15.13 -10.28 0.71
CA SER A 141 15.67 -11.63 0.87
C SER A 141 17.15 -11.64 1.32
N LYS A 142 17.93 -10.61 0.96
CA LYS A 142 19.33 -10.47 1.38
C LYS A 142 19.48 -10.27 2.88
N PHE A 143 18.55 -9.55 3.52
CA PHE A 143 18.55 -9.32 4.97
C PHE A 143 17.99 -10.50 5.76
N LEU A 144 17.13 -11.30 5.13
CA LEU A 144 16.37 -12.38 5.77
C LEU A 144 17.10 -13.74 5.78
N GLY A 145 18.24 -13.88 5.10
CA GLY A 145 19.12 -15.06 5.22
C GLY A 145 18.43 -16.41 4.97
N LYS A 146 18.25 -17.23 6.02
CA LYS A 146 17.54 -18.54 5.91
C LYS A 146 16.04 -18.36 5.68
N SER A 147 15.42 -17.32 6.25
CA SER A 147 13.99 -17.03 6.12
C SER A 147 13.63 -16.64 4.69
N ALA A 148 14.52 -15.93 3.99
CA ALA A 148 14.38 -15.61 2.57
C ALA A 148 14.19 -16.83 1.68
N LEU A 149 14.97 -17.88 1.94
CA LEU A 149 14.86 -19.13 1.20
C LEU A 149 13.51 -19.80 1.47
N LEU A 150 13.09 -19.87 2.74
CA LEU A 150 11.80 -20.45 3.09
C LEU A 150 10.67 -19.73 2.35
N VAL A 151 10.68 -18.40 2.34
CA VAL A 151 9.64 -17.65 1.63
C VAL A 151 9.73 -17.85 0.12
N ASN A 152 10.93 -17.87 -0.48
CA ASN A 152 11.08 -18.19 -1.91
C ASN A 152 10.54 -19.59 -2.25
N MET A 153 10.78 -20.58 -1.39
CA MET A 153 10.21 -21.92 -1.53
C MET A 153 8.70 -21.90 -1.38
N THR A 154 8.16 -21.18 -0.41
CA THR A 154 6.71 -21.04 -0.22
C THR A 154 6.04 -20.37 -1.42
N LEU A 155 6.63 -19.31 -1.98
CA LEU A 155 6.14 -18.65 -3.19
C LEU A 155 6.15 -19.57 -4.40
N ARG A 156 7.22 -20.37 -4.57
CA ARG A 156 7.29 -21.39 -5.62
C ARG A 156 6.26 -22.49 -5.42
N LEU A 157 6.13 -23.00 -4.20
CA LEU A 157 5.13 -24.02 -3.85
C LEU A 157 3.71 -23.52 -4.11
N PHE A 158 3.42 -22.25 -3.82
CA PHE A 158 2.11 -21.66 -4.10
C PHE A 158 1.74 -21.73 -5.58
N THR A 159 2.66 -21.38 -6.48
CA THR A 159 2.40 -21.47 -7.94
C THR A 159 2.32 -22.92 -8.42
N THR A 160 3.17 -23.81 -7.92
CA THR A 160 3.12 -25.24 -8.24
C THR A 160 1.80 -25.88 -7.78
N ILE A 161 1.35 -25.60 -6.55
CA ILE A 161 0.09 -26.11 -6.00
C ILE A 161 -1.10 -25.58 -6.80
N MET A 162 -1.08 -24.30 -7.22
CA MET A 162 -2.15 -23.74 -8.05
C MET A 162 -2.27 -24.46 -9.40
N ASN A 163 -1.15 -24.73 -10.06
CA ASN A 163 -1.13 -25.47 -11.33
C ASN A 163 -1.58 -26.92 -11.15
N ALA A 164 -1.09 -27.60 -10.09
CA ALA A 164 -1.52 -28.95 -9.76
C ALA A 164 -3.03 -29.00 -9.46
N TYR A 165 -3.57 -28.01 -8.74
CA TYR A 165 -5.00 -27.92 -8.45
C TYR A 165 -5.82 -27.77 -9.72
N LEU A 166 -5.41 -26.92 -10.66
CA LEU A 166 -6.11 -26.76 -11.95
C LEU A 166 -6.11 -28.08 -12.74
N ASN A 167 -4.97 -28.76 -12.83
CA ASN A 167 -4.86 -30.05 -13.52
C ASN A 167 -5.72 -31.14 -12.86
N ILE A 168 -5.64 -31.31 -11.54
CA ILE A 168 -6.43 -32.31 -10.80
C ILE A 168 -7.92 -32.00 -10.92
N LYS A 169 -8.30 -30.73 -10.86
CA LYS A 169 -9.68 -30.29 -11.05
C LYS A 169 -10.21 -30.65 -12.44
N GLU A 170 -9.40 -30.51 -13.48
CA GLU A 170 -9.77 -30.92 -14.84
C GLU A 170 -9.92 -32.44 -14.96
N VAL A 171 -8.99 -33.22 -14.40
CA VAL A 171 -9.07 -34.69 -14.38
C VAL A 171 -10.31 -35.18 -13.63
N GLU A 172 -10.61 -34.62 -12.46
CA GLU A 172 -11.81 -34.96 -11.68
C GLU A 172 -13.10 -34.57 -12.42
N LYS A 173 -13.07 -33.46 -13.18
CA LYS A 173 -14.19 -33.07 -14.05
C LYS A 173 -14.41 -34.08 -15.17
N LEU A 174 -13.34 -34.59 -15.80
CA LEU A 174 -13.41 -35.64 -16.83
C LEU A 174 -13.89 -36.98 -16.27
N ARG A 175 -13.54 -37.31 -15.03
CA ARG A 175 -14.05 -38.48 -14.31
C ARG A 175 -15.55 -38.42 -13.95
N GLY A 176 -16.24 -37.35 -14.34
CA GLY A 176 -17.68 -37.19 -14.09
C GLY A 176 -18.02 -36.67 -12.69
N ASN A 177 -17.02 -36.22 -11.92
CA ASN A 177 -17.22 -35.52 -10.66
C ASN A 177 -17.67 -34.07 -10.94
N MET A 178 -18.90 -33.90 -11.42
CA MET A 178 -19.49 -32.60 -11.71
C MET A 178 -19.66 -31.77 -10.43
N MET A 179 -18.66 -30.94 -10.17
CA MET A 179 -18.55 -29.97 -9.06
C MET A 179 -19.73 -28.96 -8.96
N SER A 180 -20.53 -28.81 -10.02
CA SER A 180 -21.49 -27.71 -10.18
C SER A 180 -22.97 -28.09 -10.07
N ARG A 181 -23.33 -29.39 -10.11
CA ARG A 181 -24.75 -29.82 -10.28
C ARG A 181 -25.30 -30.73 -9.18
N ARG A 182 -24.54 -30.97 -8.10
CA ARG A 182 -24.92 -31.90 -7.01
C ARG A 182 -24.84 -31.21 -5.64
N GLY A 183 -25.70 -31.61 -4.70
CA GLY A 183 -25.85 -31.01 -3.36
C GLY A 183 -24.57 -30.96 -2.51
N LEU A 184 -24.58 -30.12 -1.45
CA LEU A 184 -23.41 -29.75 -0.62
C LEU A 184 -22.53 -30.94 -0.20
N ARG A 185 -23.12 -32.08 0.19
CA ARG A 185 -22.36 -33.29 0.60
C ARG A 185 -21.48 -33.87 -0.50
N LYS A 186 -21.99 -33.95 -1.74
CA LYS A 186 -21.22 -34.50 -2.87
C LYS A 186 -20.10 -33.53 -3.29
N ARG A 187 -20.33 -32.23 -3.15
CA ARG A 187 -19.31 -31.19 -3.39
C ARG A 187 -18.18 -31.24 -2.37
N LEU A 188 -18.49 -31.48 -1.10
CA LEU A 188 -17.47 -31.66 -0.06
C LEU A 188 -16.64 -32.91 -0.30
N ALA A 189 -17.27 -34.04 -0.65
CA ALA A 189 -16.56 -35.28 -0.95
C ALA A 189 -15.61 -35.14 -2.16
N SER A 190 -16.05 -34.47 -3.24
CA SER A 190 -15.20 -34.21 -4.40
C SER A 190 -14.05 -33.25 -4.06
N SER A 191 -14.30 -32.20 -3.27
CA SER A 191 -13.25 -31.30 -2.80
C SER A 191 -12.23 -32.01 -1.90
N ALA A 192 -12.67 -32.91 -1.03
CA ALA A 192 -11.79 -33.71 -0.18
C ALA A 192 -10.86 -34.61 -1.01
N SER A 193 -11.37 -35.23 -2.09
CA SER A 193 -10.56 -36.03 -3.02
C SER A 193 -9.43 -35.19 -3.64
N ILE A 194 -9.76 -33.99 -4.16
CA ILE A 194 -8.77 -33.08 -4.76
C ILE A 194 -7.72 -32.66 -3.72
N VAL A 195 -8.14 -32.32 -2.50
CA VAL A 195 -7.22 -31.94 -1.42
C VAL A 195 -6.29 -33.08 -1.04
N ASN A 196 -6.79 -34.32 -0.99
CA ASN A 196 -5.97 -35.49 -0.66
C ASN A 196 -4.88 -35.71 -1.73
N ILE A 197 -5.25 -35.68 -3.02
CA ILE A 197 -4.29 -35.83 -4.13
C ILE A 197 -3.24 -34.71 -4.10
N LEU A 198 -3.67 -33.47 -3.86
CA LEU A 198 -2.76 -32.33 -3.71
C LEU A 198 -1.80 -32.50 -2.54
N PHE A 199 -2.28 -33.01 -1.41
CA PHE A 199 -1.48 -33.22 -0.22
C PHE A 199 -0.39 -34.28 -0.46
N LEU A 200 -0.76 -35.43 -1.03
CA LEU A 200 0.21 -36.47 -1.40
C LEU A 200 1.26 -35.93 -2.38
N SER A 201 0.83 -35.26 -3.46
CA SER A 201 1.75 -34.68 -4.43
C SER A 201 2.67 -33.61 -3.81
N SER A 202 2.18 -32.84 -2.84
CA SER A 202 2.99 -31.83 -2.16
C SER A 202 4.07 -32.45 -1.26
N ILE A 203 3.79 -33.60 -0.63
CA ILE A 203 4.78 -34.34 0.16
C ILE A 203 5.89 -34.88 -0.75
N GLU A 204 5.52 -35.54 -1.84
CA GLU A 204 6.47 -36.08 -2.83
C GLU A 204 7.36 -34.96 -3.39
N ASN A 205 6.76 -33.87 -3.86
CA ASN A 205 7.51 -32.71 -4.37
C ASN A 205 8.44 -32.07 -3.32
N SER A 206 8.08 -32.14 -2.04
CA SER A 206 8.92 -31.61 -0.95
C SER A 206 10.11 -32.54 -0.68
N ALA A 207 9.91 -33.86 -0.73
CA ALA A 207 10.97 -34.85 -0.59
C ALA A 207 11.98 -34.73 -1.73
N ASP A 208 11.51 -34.68 -2.98
CA ASP A 208 12.35 -34.51 -4.18
C ASP A 208 13.16 -33.21 -4.11
N MET A 209 12.54 -32.12 -3.64
CA MET A 209 13.22 -30.85 -3.46
C MET A 209 14.32 -30.94 -2.41
N ALA A 210 14.09 -31.62 -1.29
CA ALA A 210 15.08 -31.81 -0.23
C ALA A 210 16.28 -32.63 -0.72
N GLU A 211 16.03 -33.71 -1.45
CA GLU A 211 17.08 -34.56 -2.03
C GLU A 211 17.91 -33.79 -3.09
N SER A 212 17.25 -33.03 -3.96
CA SER A 212 17.92 -32.16 -4.93
C SER A 212 18.78 -31.07 -4.27
N MET A 213 18.32 -30.54 -3.14
CA MET A 213 19.10 -29.55 -2.39
C MET A 213 20.31 -30.18 -1.71
N TYR A 214 20.15 -31.37 -1.13
CA TYR A 214 21.24 -32.11 -0.51
C TYR A 214 22.33 -32.45 -1.53
N SER A 215 21.96 -32.99 -2.70
CA SER A 215 22.91 -33.32 -3.78
C SER A 215 23.65 -32.10 -4.33
N ARG A 216 23.03 -30.91 -4.30
CA ARG A 216 23.68 -29.63 -4.67
C ARG A 216 24.56 -29.02 -3.57
N GLY A 217 24.76 -29.73 -2.44
CA GLY A 217 25.60 -29.28 -1.35
C GLY A 217 24.98 -28.17 -0.48
N TYR A 218 23.64 -28.08 -0.45
CA TYR A 218 22.96 -27.14 0.42
C TYR A 218 23.29 -27.44 1.89
N GLY A 219 24.00 -26.51 2.55
CA GLY A 219 24.40 -26.65 3.96
C GLY A 219 25.87 -27.03 4.18
N MET A 220 26.63 -27.28 3.11
CA MET A 220 28.07 -27.60 3.22
C MET A 220 28.96 -26.39 3.54
N TYR A 221 28.55 -25.18 3.16
CA TYR A 221 29.33 -23.95 3.38
C TYR A 221 28.69 -23.03 4.43
N SER A 222 29.52 -22.49 5.32
CA SER A 222 29.09 -21.56 6.39
C SER A 222 28.63 -20.18 5.85
N LYS A 223 29.22 -19.71 4.75
CA LYS A 223 28.84 -18.46 4.07
C LYS A 223 28.18 -18.75 2.72
N ARG A 224 27.09 -18.04 2.42
CA ARG A 224 26.38 -18.09 1.12
C ARG A 224 26.61 -16.81 0.32
N SER A 225 26.72 -16.96 -1.00
CA SER A 225 26.66 -15.86 -1.95
C SER A 225 25.21 -15.64 -2.42
N SER A 226 24.88 -14.40 -2.80
CA SER A 226 23.60 -14.06 -3.44
C SER A 226 23.83 -13.84 -4.93
N TYR A 227 23.07 -14.54 -5.77
CA TYR A 227 23.13 -14.36 -7.23
C TYR A 227 22.40 -13.09 -7.68
N PHE A 228 21.24 -12.80 -7.09
CA PHE A 228 20.56 -11.53 -7.30
C PHE A 228 21.22 -10.46 -6.42
N SER A 229 21.91 -9.52 -7.06
CA SER A 229 22.34 -8.28 -6.44
C SER A 229 21.88 -7.13 -7.31
N GLU A 230 20.85 -6.39 -6.88
CA GLU A 230 20.64 -5.07 -7.44
C GLU A 230 21.76 -4.14 -6.95
N ARG A 231 22.36 -3.41 -7.89
CA ARG A 231 23.40 -2.43 -7.60
C ARG A 231 22.72 -1.07 -7.51
N PHE A 232 23.07 -0.32 -6.47
CA PHE A 232 22.67 1.08 -6.36
C PHE A 232 23.30 1.87 -7.52
N THR A 233 22.46 2.59 -8.25
CA THR A 233 22.88 3.56 -9.26
C THR A 233 23.10 4.93 -8.63
N ALA A 234 23.77 5.85 -9.33
CA ALA A 234 23.95 7.22 -8.85
C ALA A 234 22.61 7.95 -8.61
N GLY A 235 21.60 7.66 -9.44
CA GLY A 235 20.24 8.18 -9.27
C GLY A 235 19.57 7.70 -7.98
N ASP A 236 19.83 6.46 -7.55
CA ASP A 236 19.31 5.92 -6.29
C ASP A 236 19.89 6.66 -5.07
N TRP A 237 21.19 6.97 -5.11
CA TRP A 237 21.85 7.73 -4.04
C TRP A 237 21.36 9.17 -3.94
N MET A 238 21.16 9.85 -5.08
CA MET A 238 20.59 11.19 -5.11
C MET A 238 19.18 11.21 -4.51
N MET A 239 18.34 10.24 -4.89
CA MET A 239 16.97 10.14 -4.40
C MET A 239 16.90 9.77 -2.92
N LEU A 240 17.78 8.88 -2.45
CA LEU A 240 17.89 8.59 -1.01
C LEU A 240 18.33 9.81 -0.20
N GLY A 241 19.31 10.58 -0.69
CA GLY A 241 19.72 11.83 -0.06
C GLY A 241 18.55 12.80 0.06
N PHE A 242 17.78 12.96 -1.01
CA PHE A 242 16.55 13.76 -1.00
C PHE A 242 15.53 13.26 0.04
N ILE A 243 15.27 11.95 0.11
CA ILE A 243 14.34 11.35 1.08
C ILE A 243 14.78 11.63 2.51
N VAL A 244 16.07 11.50 2.82
CA VAL A 244 16.62 11.76 4.15
C VAL A 244 16.47 13.23 4.52
N ILE A 245 16.80 14.15 3.61
CA ILE A 245 16.62 15.60 3.83
C ILE A 245 15.15 15.92 4.07
N PHE A 246 14.25 15.37 3.25
CA PHE A 246 12.82 15.61 3.40
C PHE A 246 12.26 15.00 4.70
N PHE A 247 12.77 13.85 5.14
CA PHE A 247 12.43 13.26 6.43
C PHE A 247 12.87 14.13 7.62
N ILE A 248 14.11 14.65 7.60
CA ILE A 248 14.60 15.58 8.62
C ILE A 248 13.74 16.86 8.64
N TYR A 249 13.41 17.38 7.45
CA TYR A 249 12.55 18.55 7.33
C TYR A 249 11.14 18.28 7.87
N LEU A 250 10.58 17.10 7.62
CA LEU A 250 9.29 16.69 8.18
C LEU A 250 9.34 16.66 9.71
N ILE A 251 10.39 16.12 10.32
CA ILE A 251 10.55 16.16 11.78
C ILE A 251 10.60 17.60 12.29
N TYR A 252 11.38 18.46 11.64
CA TYR A 252 11.44 19.89 11.97
C TYR A 252 10.04 20.54 11.86
N PHE A 253 9.30 20.26 10.79
CA PHE A 253 7.96 20.78 10.56
C PHE A 253 6.96 20.31 11.64
N LEU A 254 7.10 19.06 12.11
CA LEU A 254 6.28 18.51 13.19
C LEU A 254 6.61 19.18 14.53
N VAL A 255 7.89 19.32 14.88
CA VAL A 255 8.33 19.90 16.16
C VAL A 255 7.85 21.35 16.32
N ASN A 256 7.89 22.14 15.24
CA ASN A 256 7.44 23.54 15.28
C ASN A 256 5.91 23.69 15.24
N GLY A 257 5.14 22.60 15.13
CA GLY A 257 3.68 22.65 15.26
C GLY A 257 2.91 23.11 14.01
N PHE A 258 3.56 23.36 12.87
CA PHE A 258 2.89 23.77 11.62
C PHE A 258 1.94 22.72 11.03
N HIS A 259 2.00 21.48 11.53
CA HIS A 259 1.11 20.39 11.17
C HIS A 259 -0.27 20.47 11.85
N ARG A 260 -0.36 21.19 12.98
CA ARG A 260 -1.53 21.23 13.83
C ARG A 260 -2.61 22.05 13.17
N TYR A 261 -3.76 21.43 12.98
CA TYR A 261 -4.97 22.12 12.58
C TYR A 261 -6.07 21.62 13.51
N ALA A 262 -6.45 22.46 14.47
CA ALA A 262 -7.48 22.11 15.43
C ALA A 262 -8.83 22.13 14.71
N PHE A 263 -9.41 20.95 14.50
CA PHE A 263 -10.80 20.81 14.04
C PHE A 263 -11.80 21.00 15.18
N TYR A 264 -11.36 20.79 16.43
CA TYR A 264 -12.15 20.96 17.64
C TYR A 264 -11.40 21.89 18.60
N PRO A 265 -12.06 22.77 19.37
CA PRO A 265 -13.51 23.05 19.43
C PRO A 265 -14.02 24.07 18.40
N VAL A 266 -13.13 24.89 17.81
CA VAL A 266 -13.43 25.87 16.75
C VAL A 266 -12.48 25.62 15.58
N LEU A 267 -12.99 25.71 14.35
CA LEU A 267 -12.17 25.65 13.13
C LEU A 267 -11.08 26.71 13.19
N ASP A 268 -9.82 26.29 13.25
CA ASP A 268 -8.72 27.25 13.17
C ASP A 268 -8.76 27.97 11.82
N SER A 269 -8.61 29.29 11.84
CA SER A 269 -8.58 30.08 10.61
C SER A 269 -7.36 29.70 9.80
N ILE A 270 -7.51 29.46 8.50
CA ILE A 270 -6.37 29.27 7.60
C ILE A 270 -5.57 30.57 7.62
N LYS A 271 -4.40 30.55 8.28
CA LYS A 271 -3.53 31.72 8.35
C LYS A 271 -2.94 31.96 6.96
N ILE A 272 -3.43 33.00 6.31
CA ILE A 272 -2.85 33.58 5.10
C ILE A 272 -2.25 34.91 5.55
N PRO A 273 -0.95 35.17 5.36
CA PRO A 273 -0.03 34.51 4.43
C PRO A 273 0.61 33.21 4.94
N LEU A 274 0.86 32.30 4.00
CA LEU A 274 1.66 31.09 4.22
C LEU A 274 3.06 31.48 4.69
N SER A 275 3.53 30.82 5.73
CA SER A 275 4.91 30.97 6.20
C SER A 275 5.88 30.36 5.19
N LEU A 276 7.11 30.89 5.16
CA LEU A 276 8.17 30.41 4.26
C LEU A 276 8.43 28.90 4.39
N GLN A 277 8.22 28.34 5.58
CA GLN A 277 8.40 26.92 5.87
C GLN A 277 7.30 26.04 5.24
N GLU A 278 6.07 26.55 5.15
CA GLU A 278 4.96 25.84 4.50
C GLU A 278 5.17 25.79 2.98
N ILE A 279 5.72 26.86 2.40
CA ILE A 279 6.07 26.90 0.98
C ILE A 279 7.18 25.89 0.66
N ILE A 280 8.24 25.83 1.49
CA ILE A 280 9.31 24.83 1.35
C ILE A 280 8.75 23.41 1.41
N PHE A 281 7.82 23.14 2.34
CA PHE A 281 7.17 21.83 2.45
C PHE A 281 6.44 21.44 1.16
N ILE A 282 5.66 22.37 0.60
CA ILE A 282 4.93 22.16 -0.65
C ILE A 282 5.92 21.89 -1.81
N ILE A 283 7.00 22.65 -1.91
CA ILE A 283 8.02 22.45 -2.95
C ILE A 283 8.65 21.05 -2.82
N LEU A 284 9.02 20.65 -1.60
CA LEU A 284 9.61 19.33 -1.34
C LEU A 284 8.68 18.19 -1.78
N LEU A 285 7.35 18.32 -1.60
CA LEU A 285 6.41 17.31 -2.06
C LEU A 285 6.46 17.09 -3.58
N PHE A 286 6.66 18.14 -4.38
CA PHE A 286 6.63 18.03 -5.85
C PHE A 286 7.97 17.64 -6.49
N ILE A 287 9.09 17.68 -5.75
CA ILE A 287 10.43 17.34 -6.29
C ILE A 287 10.48 15.93 -6.93
N PRO A 288 9.93 14.86 -6.31
CA PRO A 288 9.88 13.54 -6.95
C PRO A 288 9.15 13.54 -8.31
N SER A 289 8.08 14.33 -8.43
CA SER A 289 7.34 14.51 -9.68
C SER A 289 8.17 15.21 -10.74
N ILE A 290 8.92 16.25 -10.35
CA ILE A 290 9.79 17.03 -11.24
C ILE A 290 10.95 16.17 -11.75
N ILE A 291 11.60 15.39 -10.87
CA ILE A 291 12.69 14.49 -11.26
C ILE A 291 12.20 13.45 -12.26
N ASN A 292 11.03 12.86 -12.01
CA ASN A 292 10.43 11.89 -12.93
C ASN A 292 10.08 12.51 -14.30
N TRP A 293 9.60 13.76 -14.31
CA TRP A 293 9.35 14.51 -15.54
C TRP A 293 10.64 14.79 -16.32
N TRP A 294 11.67 15.32 -15.64
CA TRP A 294 12.96 15.64 -16.27
C TRP A 294 13.59 14.42 -16.93
N TRP A 295 13.59 13.27 -16.25
CA TRP A 295 14.09 12.02 -16.82
C TRP A 295 13.34 11.56 -18.08
N LYS A 296 12.03 11.77 -18.13
CA LYS A 296 11.20 11.40 -19.28
C LYS A 296 11.44 12.30 -20.50
N THR A 297 11.76 13.57 -20.28
CA THR A 297 12.02 14.53 -21.36
C THR A 297 13.40 14.41 -22.00
N TRP A 298 14.40 13.87 -21.27
CA TRP A 298 15.80 13.82 -21.71
C TRP A 298 16.25 12.41 -22.16
N LYS A 299 15.31 11.49 -22.39
CA LYS A 299 15.56 10.12 -22.85
C LYS A 299 14.80 9.87 -24.14
#